data_AF-A8TJH8-F1
#
_entry.id   AF-A8TJH8-F1
#
_cell.length_a   1.000
_cell.length_b   1.000
_cell.length_c   1.000
_cell.angle_alpha   90.00
_cell.angle_beta   90.00
_cell.angle_gamma   90.00
#
_symmetry.space_group_name_H-M   'P 1'
#
loop_
_entity.id
_entity.type
_entity.pdbx_description
1 polymer ?
#
loop_
_entity_poly.entity_id
_entity_poly.type
_entity_poly.pdbx_seq_one_letter_code
_entity_poly.pdbx_strand_id
1 'polypeptide(L)'
;MNLSCKTVGPMLAVLILGGAVTSCGISGMDRARAMSPGEIAQESDEFVCKRLRSFAYVGNVPDVWLDESQRRNLDSCIEQGVKQRRAESSRTGSQKCDRFAVIRIDRCP
;
A
#
# COMPACT_ATOMS: atom_id res chain seq x y z
N MET A 1 0.41 66.64 6.40
CA MET A 1 1.57 66.09 7.14
C MET A 1 1.03 65.12 8.17
N ASN A 2 1.39 63.85 8.28
CA ASN A 2 2.22 62.96 7.49
C ASN A 2 1.78 61.53 7.85
N LEU A 3 1.82 60.67 6.83
CA LEU A 3 1.62 59.22 6.90
C LEU A 3 2.66 58.52 7.79
N SER A 4 2.34 57.26 8.08
CA SER A 4 3.25 56.10 8.19
C SER A 4 3.60 55.58 9.59
N CYS A 5 2.91 54.48 9.92
CA CYS A 5 3.47 53.30 10.57
C CYS A 5 4.93 53.09 10.13
N LYS A 6 5.85 53.02 11.10
CA LYS A 6 7.20 52.53 10.86
C LYS A 6 7.16 51.02 10.62
N THR A 7 7.04 50.69 9.35
CA THR A 7 7.88 49.73 8.61
C THR A 7 8.64 48.72 9.45
N VAL A 8 8.04 47.54 9.52
CA VAL A 8 8.73 46.24 9.52
C VAL A 8 9.81 46.19 8.42
N GLY A 9 10.98 45.69 8.77
CA GLY A 9 11.91 45.10 7.81
C GLY A 9 13.31 44.90 8.39
N PRO A 10 14.17 44.13 7.71
CA PRO A 10 13.93 42.95 6.86
C PRO A 10 14.87 41.80 7.29
N MET A 11 14.94 40.72 6.51
CA MET A 11 15.80 39.52 6.64
C MET A 11 15.14 38.36 7.41
N LEU A 12 14.94 37.16 6.85
CA LEU A 12 15.43 36.56 5.62
C LEU A 12 14.27 35.93 4.83
N ALA A 13 14.22 36.25 3.54
CA ALA A 13 13.56 35.44 2.56
C ALA A 13 14.34 34.13 2.40
N VAL A 14 13.82 33.03 2.94
CA VAL A 14 14.15 31.70 2.39
C VAL A 14 13.13 31.44 1.29
N LEU A 15 13.59 31.70 0.08
CA LEU A 15 13.04 31.21 -1.17
C LEU A 15 12.87 29.69 -1.07
N ILE A 16 11.66 29.20 -0.80
CA ILE A 16 11.25 27.85 -1.21
C ILE A 16 10.47 28.01 -2.51
N LEU A 17 11.19 28.39 -3.57
CA LEU A 17 10.73 28.15 -4.93
C LEU A 17 11.13 26.72 -5.31
N GLY A 18 10.16 25.96 -5.82
CA GLY A 18 10.45 24.99 -6.86
C GLY A 18 10.83 23.60 -6.40
N GLY A 19 9.98 22.98 -5.59
CA GLY A 19 9.85 21.53 -5.58
C GLY A 19 8.40 21.20 -5.88
N ALA A 20 8.03 21.14 -7.16
CA ALA A 20 6.78 20.55 -7.57
C ALA A 20 6.78 19.10 -7.04
N VAL A 21 6.13 18.90 -5.89
CA VAL A 21 5.59 17.59 -5.53
C VAL A 21 4.50 17.34 -6.56
N THR A 22 4.92 16.79 -7.69
CA THR A 22 4.09 15.95 -8.53
C THR A 22 3.51 14.89 -7.61
N SER A 23 2.38 15.22 -6.97
CA SER A 23 1.57 14.29 -6.21
C SER A 23 0.85 13.38 -7.19
N CYS A 24 1.63 12.65 -7.99
CA CYS A 24 1.25 11.32 -8.39
C CYS A 24 1.27 10.54 -7.08
N GLY A 25 0.11 10.40 -6.43
CA GLY A 25 -0.01 9.72 -5.16
C GLY A 25 0.56 8.32 -5.29
N ILE A 26 1.83 8.16 -4.94
CA ILE A 26 2.52 6.89 -4.87
C ILE A 26 1.68 6.06 -3.89
N SER A 27 1.07 5.00 -4.38
CA SER A 27 0.20 4.16 -3.55
C SER A 27 1.01 3.73 -2.33
N GLY A 28 0.38 3.62 -1.15
CA GLY A 28 1.09 3.17 0.05
C GLY A 28 1.79 1.81 -0.11
N MET A 29 1.40 1.03 -1.13
CA MET A 29 2.07 -0.18 -1.60
C MET A 29 3.38 0.08 -2.35
N ASP A 30 3.43 1.08 -3.23
CA ASP A 30 4.63 1.41 -4.02
C ASP A 30 5.73 1.95 -3.10
N ARG A 31 5.36 2.79 -2.12
CA ARG A 31 6.29 3.22 -1.07
C ARG A 31 6.82 2.02 -0.28
N ALA A 32 5.95 1.08 0.09
CA ALA A 32 6.38 -0.12 0.83
C ALA A 32 7.32 -1.02 -0.01
N ARG A 33 7.12 -1.11 -1.33
CA ARG A 33 8.03 -1.84 -2.23
C ARG A 33 9.42 -1.21 -2.30
N ALA A 34 9.50 0.11 -2.15
CA ALA A 34 10.75 0.86 -2.20
C ALA A 34 11.52 0.88 -0.87
N MET A 35 10.94 0.36 0.23
CA MET A 35 11.60 0.35 1.53
C MET A 35 12.81 -0.59 1.53
N SER A 36 13.93 -0.10 2.05
CA SER A 36 15.13 -0.89 2.26
C SER A 36 14.99 -1.84 3.46
N PRO A 37 15.77 -2.93 3.56
CA PRO A 37 15.73 -3.84 4.70
C PRO A 37 15.92 -3.14 6.05
N GLY A 38 16.79 -2.13 6.11
CA GLY A 38 17.04 -1.34 7.33
C GLY A 38 15.86 -0.46 7.74
N GLU A 39 15.06 0.03 6.78
CA GLU A 39 13.83 0.77 7.07
C GLU A 39 12.74 -0.19 7.56
N ILE A 40 12.57 -1.34 6.89
CA ILE A 40 11.58 -2.34 7.30
C ILE A 40 11.91 -2.87 8.71
N ALA A 41 13.19 -3.05 9.03
CA ALA A 41 13.64 -3.49 10.36
C ALA A 41 13.24 -2.54 11.51
N GLN A 42 13.05 -1.25 11.22
CA GLN A 42 12.65 -0.24 12.21
C GLN A 42 11.13 -0.14 12.39
N GLU A 43 10.35 -0.75 11.49
CA GLU A 43 8.89 -0.75 11.57
C GLU A 43 8.37 -1.73 12.62
N SER A 44 7.16 -1.45 13.10
CA SER A 44 6.46 -2.34 14.04
C SER A 44 5.97 -3.63 13.38
N ASP A 45 5.84 -4.70 14.16
CA ASP A 45 5.31 -5.98 13.68
C ASP A 45 3.90 -5.83 13.11
N GLU A 46 3.08 -4.93 13.67
CA GLU A 46 1.75 -4.63 13.17
C GLU A 46 1.82 -4.04 11.75
N PHE A 47 2.70 -3.07 11.53
CA PHE A 47 2.90 -2.46 10.22
C PHE A 47 3.41 -3.49 9.21
N VAL A 48 4.44 -4.25 9.58
CA VAL A 48 5.03 -5.30 8.73
C VAL A 48 3.99 -6.35 8.36
N CYS A 49 3.25 -6.87 9.35
CA CYS A 49 2.18 -7.84 9.14
C CYS A 49 1.06 -7.32 8.23
N LYS A 50 0.68 -6.04 8.36
CA LYS A 50 -0.33 -5.41 7.49
C LYS A 50 0.14 -5.31 6.04
N ARG A 51 1.42 -4.97 5.82
CA ARG A 51 2.02 -4.91 4.48
C ARG A 51 2.19 -6.29 3.87
N LEU A 52 2.68 -7.27 4.63
CA LEU A 52 2.76 -8.67 4.20
C LEU A 52 1.41 -9.22 3.73
N ARG A 53 0.34 -8.97 4.50
CA ARG A 53 -1.03 -9.32 4.10
C ARG A 53 -1.41 -8.70 2.76
N SER A 54 -1.12 -7.41 2.58
CA SER A 54 -1.45 -6.67 1.37
C SER A 54 -0.68 -7.18 0.15
N PHE A 55 0.61 -7.46 0.30
CA PHE A 55 1.46 -8.04 -0.73
C PHE A 55 1.01 -9.44 -1.13
N ALA A 56 0.73 -10.29 -0.15
CA ALA A 56 0.25 -11.64 -0.38
C ALA A 56 -1.15 -11.65 -1.04
N TYR A 57 -2.01 -10.69 -0.67
CA TYR A 57 -3.32 -10.50 -1.29
C TYR A 57 -3.21 -10.15 -2.78
N VAL A 58 -2.30 -9.26 -3.17
CA VAL A 58 -2.04 -8.96 -4.60
C VAL A 58 -1.22 -10.05 -5.30
N GLY A 59 -0.70 -11.02 -4.55
CA GLY A 59 0.01 -12.18 -5.08
C GLY A 59 1.48 -11.95 -5.40
N ASN A 60 2.10 -10.91 -4.83
CA ASN A 60 3.51 -10.61 -5.04
C ASN A 60 4.10 -10.01 -3.75
N VAL A 61 4.84 -10.83 -3.00
CA VAL A 61 5.59 -10.44 -1.81
C VAL A 61 7.06 -10.27 -2.20
N PRO A 62 7.66 -9.08 -2.06
CA PRO A 62 9.07 -8.89 -2.38
C PRO A 62 9.98 -9.65 -1.40
N ASP A 63 11.13 -10.12 -1.87
CA ASP A 63 12.05 -10.98 -1.09
C ASP A 63 12.48 -10.34 0.22
N VAL A 64 12.80 -9.04 0.22
CA VAL A 64 13.18 -8.31 1.45
C VAL A 64 12.08 -8.33 2.52
N TRP A 65 10.81 -8.44 2.11
CA TRP A 65 9.68 -8.57 3.03
C TRP A 65 9.49 -10.03 3.47
N LEU A 66 9.80 -11.01 2.61
CA LEU A 66 9.80 -12.43 2.98
C LEU A 66 10.87 -12.72 4.03
N ASP A 67 12.10 -12.25 3.82
CA ASP A 67 13.21 -12.41 4.76
C ASP A 67 12.85 -11.82 6.12
N GLU A 68 12.27 -10.61 6.12
CA GLU A 68 11.85 -9.96 7.36
C GLU A 68 10.70 -10.69 8.05
N SER A 69 9.77 -11.28 7.28
CA SER A 69 8.69 -12.09 7.84
C SER A 69 9.21 -13.35 8.55
N GLN A 70 10.20 -14.03 7.97
CA GLN A 70 10.83 -15.20 8.56
C GLN A 70 11.62 -14.81 9.82
N ARG A 71 12.39 -13.72 9.75
CA ARG A 71 13.17 -13.19 10.89
C ARG A 71 12.29 -12.90 12.11
N ARG A 72 11.04 -12.47 11.88
CA ARG A 72 10.07 -12.10 12.93
C ARG A 72 8.99 -13.15 13.21
N ASN A 73 9.01 -14.29 12.51
CA ASN A 73 7.94 -15.31 12.56
C ASN A 73 6.54 -14.76 12.21
N LEU A 74 6.45 -13.86 11.23
CA LEU A 74 5.21 -13.21 10.76
C LEU A 74 4.58 -13.90 9.53
N ASP A 75 4.98 -15.13 9.20
CA ASP A 75 4.48 -15.87 8.03
C ASP A 75 2.95 -16.05 8.04
N SER A 76 2.35 -16.13 9.23
CA SER A 76 0.89 -16.20 9.39
C SER A 76 0.16 -15.00 8.75
N CYS A 77 0.81 -13.84 8.64
CA CYS A 77 0.28 -12.67 7.95
C CYS A 77 0.25 -12.86 6.43
N ILE A 78 1.27 -13.51 5.86
CA ILE A 78 1.30 -13.87 4.43
C ILE A 78 0.16 -14.84 4.13
N GLU A 79 0.00 -15.89 4.95
CA GLU A 79 -1.07 -16.87 4.78
C GLU A 79 -2.46 -16.23 4.81
N GLN A 80 -2.69 -15.27 5.71
CA GLN A 80 -3.95 -14.53 5.78
C GLN A 80 -4.24 -13.77 4.49
N GLY A 81 -3.24 -13.09 3.91
CA GLY A 81 -3.40 -12.41 2.63
C GLY A 81 -3.70 -13.36 1.47
N VAL A 82 -3.03 -14.52 1.42
CA VAL A 82 -3.32 -15.57 0.42
C VAL A 82 -4.74 -16.13 0.60
N LYS A 83 -5.15 -16.43 1.83
CA LYS A 83 -6.50 -16.92 2.15
C LYS A 83 -7.55 -15.91 1.71
N GLN A 84 -7.34 -14.63 1.97
CA GLN A 84 -8.23 -13.55 1.54
C GLN A 84 -8.36 -13.48 0.01
N ARG A 85 -7.24 -13.50 -0.71
CA ARG A 85 -7.24 -13.51 -2.19
C ARG A 85 -8.02 -14.70 -2.75
N ARG A 86 -7.82 -15.90 -2.18
CA ARG A 86 -8.53 -17.12 -2.59
C ARG A 86 -10.03 -17.03 -2.34
N ALA A 87 -10.44 -16.53 -1.17
CA ALA A 87 -11.85 -16.36 -0.81
C ALA A 87 -12.56 -15.32 -1.70
N GLU A 88 -11.85 -14.28 -2.14
CA GLU A 88 -12.40 -13.31 -3.08
C GLU A 88 -12.47 -13.84 -4.51
N SER A 89 -11.44 -14.59 -4.93
CA SER A 89 -11.41 -15.26 -6.23
C SER A 89 -12.52 -16.30 -6.37
N SER A 90 -12.84 -17.04 -5.30
CA SER A 90 -13.97 -17.99 -5.31
C SER A 90 -15.32 -17.27 -5.40
N ARG A 91 -15.49 -16.13 -4.71
CA ARG A 91 -16.71 -15.29 -4.81
C ARG A 91 -16.91 -14.69 -6.20
N THR A 92 -15.85 -14.12 -6.80
CA THR A 92 -15.92 -13.52 -8.14
C THR A 92 -15.98 -14.56 -9.26
N GLY A 93 -15.36 -15.73 -9.07
CA GLY A 93 -15.50 -16.88 -9.95
C GLY A 93 -16.92 -17.44 -9.98
N SER A 94 -17.57 -17.55 -8.81
CA SER A 94 -18.97 -18.01 -8.69
C SER A 94 -19.95 -17.01 -9.33
N GLN A 95 -19.76 -15.70 -9.14
CA GLN A 95 -20.64 -14.69 -9.75
C GLN A 95 -20.59 -14.64 -11.29
N LYS A 96 -19.47 -15.08 -11.91
CA LYS A 96 -19.40 -15.16 -13.37
C LYS A 96 -20.26 -16.29 -13.94
N CYS A 97 -20.54 -17.33 -13.16
CA CYS A 97 -21.49 -18.37 -13.55
C CYS A 97 -22.93 -17.88 -13.36
N ASP A 98 -23.23 -17.13 -12.30
CA ASP A 98 -24.62 -16.74 -12.00
C ASP A 98 -25.16 -15.59 -12.86
N ARG A 99 -24.31 -14.68 -13.35
CA ARG A 99 -24.80 -13.49 -14.09
C ARG A 99 -25.25 -13.77 -15.52
N PHE A 100 -24.91 -14.94 -16.07
CA PHE A 100 -25.32 -15.41 -17.39
C PHE A 100 -26.04 -16.77 -17.38
N ALA A 101 -26.21 -17.43 -16.22
CA ALA A 101 -26.95 -18.69 -16.08
C ALA A 101 -28.49 -18.54 -16.12
N VAL A 102 -29.01 -17.44 -16.68
CA VAL A 102 -30.33 -17.43 -17.31
C VAL A 102 -30.12 -17.73 -18.79
N ILE A 103 -29.74 -18.98 -19.11
CA ILE A 103 -29.97 -19.72 -20.36
C ILE A 103 -29.14 -21.03 -20.24
N ARG A 104 -29.88 -22.11 -19.96
CA ARG A 104 -29.52 -23.55 -20.03
C ARG A 104 -28.91 -24.20 -18.78
N ILE A 105 -29.76 -25.06 -18.22
CA ILE A 105 -29.50 -26.27 -17.45
C ILE A 105 -28.34 -27.07 -18.10
N ASP A 106 -27.54 -27.74 -17.27
CA ASP A 106 -26.38 -28.59 -17.62
C ASP A 106 -25.06 -27.87 -17.95
N ARG A 107 -24.32 -27.49 -16.89
CA ARG A 107 -22.88 -27.78 -16.68
C ARG A 107 -22.26 -26.80 -15.66
N CYS A 108 -22.21 -27.22 -14.40
CA CYS A 108 -21.13 -26.86 -13.50
C CYS A 108 -20.34 -28.16 -13.24
N PRO A 109 -19.04 -28.25 -13.58
CA PRO A 109 -18.21 -29.37 -13.15
C PRO A 109 -17.98 -29.35 -11.64
#